data_AF-A0AA96W164-F1
#
_entry.id   AF-A0AA96W164-F1
#
_cell.length_a   1.000
_cell.length_b   1.000
_cell.length_c   1.000
_cell.angle_alpha   90.00
_cell.angle_beta   90.00
_cell.angle_gamma   90.00
#
_symmetry.space_group_name_H-M   'P 1'
#
loop_
_entity.id
_entity.type
_entity.pdbx_description
1 polymer ?
#
loop_
_entity_poly.entity_id
_entity_poly.type
_entity_poly.pdbx_seq_one_letter_code
_entity_poly.pdbx_strand_id
1 'polypeptide(L)'
;MSEEIKEEVSTETEQVDTQETVDTKQERTFTRSDLSKMIAAERAKWEAEQAKALENAKSEGERLAKLSKDERAKEEEQKRLDAIAERERAIAEKEMRIATLEILQDEGLPIEFLDVVLADSADQVKSNISNLRTIFDGEVEKRVDARLTQHKPRQGNTQGGYTKAEIMAISDTEKRQQLIAENRHLFTRGG
;
A
#
# COMPACT_ATOMS: atom_id res chain seq x y z
N MET A 1 -70.77 -30.68 4.34
CA MET A 1 -69.45 -31.29 4.11
C MET A 1 -68.66 -31.11 5.41
N SER A 2 -69.03 -31.71 6.55
CA SER A 2 -69.32 -33.12 6.82
C SER A 2 -68.15 -33.99 6.40
N GLU A 3 -67.18 -34.19 7.29
CA GLU A 3 -66.50 -35.47 7.38
C GLU A 3 -66.03 -35.72 8.82
N GLU A 4 -66.69 -36.74 9.36
CA GLU A 4 -66.58 -37.43 10.63
C GLU A 4 -65.42 -38.42 10.49
N ILE A 5 -64.47 -38.44 11.43
CA ILE A 5 -63.59 -39.61 11.61
C ILE A 5 -63.78 -40.10 13.03
N LYS A 6 -64.52 -41.19 13.07
CA LYS A 6 -64.82 -42.07 14.18
C LYS A 6 -63.79 -43.20 14.10
N GLU A 7 -62.92 -43.33 15.09
CA GLU A 7 -62.12 -44.54 15.31
C GLU A 7 -62.48 -45.13 16.68
N GLU A 8 -63.29 -46.18 16.63
CA GLU A 8 -63.36 -47.26 17.62
C GLU A 8 -62.11 -48.15 17.49
N VAL A 9 -61.82 -48.92 18.56
CA VAL A 9 -61.00 -50.16 18.68
C VAL A 9 -60.16 -50.03 19.96
N SER A 10 -60.11 -50.95 20.92
CA SER A 10 -60.77 -52.22 21.17
C SER A 10 -60.53 -52.49 22.65
N THR A 11 -61.58 -52.83 23.40
CA THR A 11 -61.50 -53.31 24.78
C THR A 11 -61.09 -54.77 24.77
N GLU A 12 -59.90 -55.08 25.31
CA GLU A 12 -59.54 -56.45 25.66
C GLU A 12 -59.38 -56.54 27.19
N THR A 13 -60.32 -57.26 27.78
CA THR A 13 -60.34 -57.73 29.16
C THR A 13 -59.37 -58.89 29.32
N GLU A 14 -58.39 -58.77 30.22
CA GLU A 14 -57.64 -59.92 30.74
C GLU A 14 -57.71 -59.91 32.27
N GLN A 15 -58.34 -60.97 32.80
CA GLN A 15 -58.35 -61.32 34.22
C GLN A 15 -57.02 -62.00 34.56
N VAL A 16 -56.35 -61.61 35.65
CA VAL A 16 -55.41 -62.48 36.34
C VAL A 16 -55.64 -62.40 37.85
N ASP A 17 -55.71 -63.60 38.41
CA ASP A 17 -56.08 -64.02 39.76
C ASP A 17 -55.06 -63.61 40.85
N THR A 18 -55.58 -63.60 42.07
CA THR A 18 -55.06 -63.09 43.34
C THR A 18 -53.76 -63.75 43.81
N GLN A 19 -52.79 -62.94 44.28
CA GLN A 19 -51.97 -63.33 45.44
C GLN A 19 -51.60 -62.12 46.29
N GLU A 20 -51.97 -62.22 47.56
CA GLU A 20 -51.88 -61.23 48.63
C GLU A 20 -50.45 -61.15 49.18
N THR A 21 -49.82 -59.97 49.08
CA THR A 21 -48.76 -59.54 49.99
C THR A 21 -49.00 -58.07 50.35
N VAL A 22 -49.44 -57.87 51.58
CA VAL A 22 -49.67 -56.57 52.21
C VAL A 22 -48.33 -55.87 52.40
N ASP A 23 -48.06 -54.88 51.55
CA ASP A 23 -47.04 -53.87 51.81
C ASP A 23 -47.69 -52.49 51.66
N THR A 24 -47.61 -51.71 52.73
CA THR A 24 -48.40 -50.50 52.95
C THR A 24 -47.94 -49.37 52.01
N LYS A 25 -48.34 -49.43 50.75
CA LYS A 25 -48.20 -48.34 49.79
C LYS A 25 -49.53 -47.61 49.76
N GLN A 26 -49.61 -46.42 50.37
CA GLN A 26 -50.75 -45.53 50.20
C GLN A 26 -50.94 -45.26 48.70
N GLU A 27 -51.87 -45.97 48.08
CA GLU A 27 -52.36 -45.66 46.74
C GLU A 27 -53.09 -44.32 46.84
N ARG A 28 -52.44 -43.25 46.35
CA ARG A 28 -53.07 -41.93 46.27
C ARG A 28 -54.20 -42.00 45.26
N THR A 29 -55.44 -42.14 45.72
CA THR A 29 -56.63 -41.97 44.89
C THR A 29 -56.78 -40.48 44.57
N PHE A 30 -56.32 -40.05 43.40
CA PHE A 30 -56.53 -38.68 42.95
C PHE A 30 -58.00 -38.46 42.61
N THR A 31 -58.60 -37.40 43.17
CA THR A 31 -59.94 -37.01 42.74
C THR A 31 -59.87 -36.39 41.35
N ARG A 32 -60.96 -36.45 40.59
CA ARG A 32 -61.08 -35.76 39.29
C ARG A 32 -60.79 -34.26 39.39
N SER A 33 -61.01 -33.65 40.56
CA SER A 33 -60.65 -32.27 40.87
C SER A 33 -59.13 -32.07 40.94
N ASP A 34 -58.39 -33.00 41.58
CA ASP A 34 -56.93 -32.94 41.68
C ASP A 34 -56.25 -33.09 40.32
N LEU A 35 -56.76 -34.00 39.48
CA LEU A 35 -56.31 -34.16 38.08
C LEU A 35 -56.57 -32.89 37.26
N SER A 36 -57.73 -32.27 37.42
CA SER A 36 -58.09 -31.03 36.70
C SER A 36 -57.18 -29.86 37.10
N LYS A 37 -56.88 -29.72 38.39
CA LYS A 37 -55.94 -28.70 38.89
C LYS A 37 -54.52 -28.93 38.37
N MET A 38 -54.08 -30.19 38.32
CA MET A 38 -52.76 -30.54 37.80
C MET A 38 -52.65 -30.23 36.30
N ILE A 39 -53.66 -30.59 35.51
CA ILE A 39 -53.71 -30.26 34.07
C ILE A 39 -53.75 -28.75 33.85
N ALA A 40 -54.51 -28.00 34.64
CA ALA A 40 -54.55 -26.54 34.55
C ALA A 40 -53.19 -25.91 34.90
N ALA A 41 -52.52 -26.43 35.94
CA ALA A 41 -51.17 -25.98 36.31
C ALA A 41 -50.14 -26.31 35.23
N GLU A 42 -50.22 -27.49 34.60
CA GLU A 42 -49.36 -27.91 33.50
C GLU A 42 -49.57 -27.01 32.27
N ARG A 43 -50.83 -26.72 31.91
CA ARG A 43 -51.16 -25.80 30.81
C ARG A 43 -50.66 -24.38 31.06
N ALA A 44 -50.85 -23.86 32.27
CA ALA A 44 -50.36 -22.54 32.65
C ALA A 44 -48.83 -22.46 32.58
N LYS A 45 -48.12 -23.51 33.01
CA LYS A 45 -46.66 -23.59 32.87
C LYS A 45 -46.24 -23.62 31.40
N TRP A 46 -46.91 -24.45 30.58
CA TRP A 46 -46.61 -24.56 29.16
C TRP A 46 -46.86 -23.24 28.41
N GLU A 47 -47.97 -22.56 28.68
CA GLU A 47 -48.26 -21.24 28.10
C GLU A 47 -47.22 -20.20 28.52
N ALA A 48 -46.78 -20.20 29.79
CA ALA A 48 -45.72 -19.32 30.26
C ALA A 48 -44.36 -19.62 29.60
N GLU A 49 -44.02 -20.90 29.42
CA GLU A 49 -42.81 -21.32 28.70
C GLU A 49 -42.85 -20.92 27.22
N GLN A 50 -43.99 -21.09 26.56
CA GLN A 50 -44.17 -20.67 25.16
C GLN A 50 -44.08 -19.15 25.00
N ALA A 51 -44.72 -18.39 25.89
CA ALA A 51 -44.62 -16.93 25.88
C ALA A 51 -43.16 -16.47 26.06
N LYS A 52 -42.43 -17.07 27.00
CA LYS A 52 -41.01 -16.77 27.23
C LYS A 52 -40.12 -17.19 26.05
N ALA A 53 -40.39 -18.35 25.44
CA ALA A 53 -39.67 -18.79 24.24
C ALA A 53 -39.89 -17.84 23.06
N LEU A 54 -41.12 -17.35 22.87
CA LEU A 54 -41.45 -16.35 21.85
C LEU A 54 -40.77 -15.00 22.10
N GLU A 55 -40.74 -14.53 23.35
CA GLU A 55 -40.05 -13.30 23.72
C GLU A 55 -38.54 -13.40 23.46
N ASN A 56 -37.92 -14.49 23.91
CA ASN A 56 -36.49 -14.73 23.70
C ASN A 56 -36.15 -14.84 22.20
N ALA A 57 -36.97 -15.54 21.43
CA ALA A 57 -36.78 -15.67 19.97
C ALA A 57 -36.87 -14.32 19.26
N LYS A 58 -37.80 -13.44 19.67
CA LYS A 58 -37.91 -12.08 19.14
C LYS A 58 -36.71 -11.23 19.52
N SER A 59 -36.29 -11.26 20.78
CA SER A 59 -35.15 -10.48 21.26
C SER A 59 -33.83 -10.87 20.57
N GLU A 60 -33.56 -12.17 20.42
CA GLU A 60 -32.35 -12.63 19.73
C GLU A 60 -32.40 -12.32 18.23
N GLY A 61 -33.58 -12.46 17.60
CA GLY A 61 -33.77 -12.08 16.20
C GLY A 61 -33.52 -10.59 15.96
N GLU A 62 -34.05 -9.71 16.82
CA GLU A 62 -33.81 -8.27 16.77
C GLU A 62 -32.34 -7.92 17.04
N ARG A 63 -31.70 -8.59 18.00
CA ARG A 63 -30.29 -8.40 18.33
C ARG A 63 -29.39 -8.79 17.15
N LEU A 64 -29.62 -9.95 16.54
CA LEU A 64 -28.89 -10.42 15.35
C LEU A 64 -29.13 -9.50 14.15
N ALA A 65 -30.38 -9.08 13.92
CA ALA A 65 -30.72 -8.15 12.84
C ALA A 65 -30.06 -6.79 13.04
N LYS A 66 -30.00 -6.29 14.28
CA LYS A 66 -29.31 -5.03 14.63
C LYS A 66 -27.80 -5.18 14.45
N LEU A 67 -27.20 -6.24 14.96
CA LEU A 67 -25.76 -6.50 14.81
C LEU A 67 -25.38 -6.57 13.32
N SER A 68 -26.17 -7.27 12.51
CA SER A 68 -25.94 -7.37 11.06
C SER A 68 -26.09 -6.03 10.32
N LYS A 69 -26.95 -5.12 10.81
CA LYS A 69 -27.08 -3.76 10.26
C LYS A 69 -25.89 -2.89 10.68
N ASP A 70 -25.53 -2.92 11.95
CA ASP A 70 -24.42 -2.13 12.50
C ASP A 70 -23.07 -2.57 11.89
N GLU A 71 -22.87 -3.88 11.68
CA GLU A 71 -21.67 -4.43 11.05
C GLU A 71 -21.56 -4.00 9.58
N ARG A 72 -22.66 -4.07 8.83
CA ARG A 72 -22.71 -3.55 7.45
C ARG A 72 -22.46 -2.05 7.39
N ALA A 73 -23.02 -1.28 8.32
CA ALA A 73 -22.80 0.16 8.39
C ALA A 73 -21.33 0.50 8.66
N LYS A 74 -20.69 -0.22 9.58
CA LYS A 74 -19.25 -0.07 9.87
C LYS A 74 -18.38 -0.44 8.68
N GLU A 75 -18.70 -1.51 7.96
CA GLU A 75 -17.93 -1.89 6.77
C GLU A 75 -18.08 -0.84 5.66
N GLU A 76 -19.29 -0.30 5.45
CA GLU A 76 -19.50 0.77 4.49
C GLU A 76 -18.77 2.05 4.89
N GLU A 77 -18.82 2.43 6.17
CA GLU A 77 -18.08 3.56 6.72
C GLU A 77 -16.57 3.37 6.55
N GLN A 78 -16.04 2.19 6.89
CA GLN A 78 -14.62 1.89 6.73
C GLN A 78 -14.20 1.98 5.25
N LYS A 79 -14.98 1.39 4.33
CA LYS A 79 -14.73 1.53 2.89
C LYS A 79 -14.74 2.99 2.43
N ARG A 80 -15.62 3.82 2.99
CA ARG A 80 -15.63 5.26 2.69
C ARG A 80 -14.38 5.95 3.22
N LEU A 81 -13.98 5.66 4.45
CA LEU A 81 -12.77 6.22 5.06
C LEU A 81 -11.53 5.81 4.27
N ASP A 82 -11.41 4.54 3.90
CA ASP A 82 -10.29 4.05 3.08
C ASP A 82 -10.27 4.73 1.70
N ALA A 83 -11.45 4.90 1.07
CA ALA A 83 -11.56 5.59 -0.21
C ALA A 83 -11.30 7.11 -0.12
N ILE A 84 -11.47 7.72 1.05
CA ILE A 84 -11.09 9.10 1.32
C ILE A 84 -9.58 9.18 1.53
N ALA A 85 -9.03 8.31 2.40
CA ALA A 85 -7.60 8.26 2.70
C ALA A 85 -6.75 8.00 1.44
N GLU A 86 -7.19 7.10 0.55
CA GLU A 86 -6.50 6.85 -0.71
C GLU A 86 -6.54 8.07 -1.64
N ARG A 87 -7.68 8.79 -1.70
CA ARG A 87 -7.77 10.03 -2.47
C ARG A 87 -6.89 11.12 -1.89
N GLU A 88 -6.88 11.29 -0.57
CA GLU A 88 -6.02 12.26 0.11
C GLU A 88 -4.54 11.95 -0.13
N ARG A 89 -4.15 10.68 -0.05
CA ARG A 89 -2.79 10.24 -0.37
C ARG A 89 -2.42 10.56 -1.82
N ALA A 90 -3.29 10.26 -2.77
CA ALA A 90 -3.05 10.54 -4.19
C ALA A 90 -2.98 12.05 -4.48
N ILE A 91 -3.72 12.88 -3.76
CA ILE A 91 -3.64 14.35 -3.85
C ILE A 91 -2.31 14.83 -3.26
N ALA A 92 -1.96 14.39 -2.04
CA ALA A 92 -0.71 14.76 -1.39
C ALA A 92 0.52 14.38 -2.23
N GLU A 93 0.51 13.21 -2.86
CA GLU A 93 1.58 12.77 -3.76
C GLU A 93 1.69 13.66 -5.01
N LYS A 94 0.56 14.09 -5.58
CA LYS A 94 0.54 15.01 -6.71
C LYS A 94 1.02 16.40 -6.34
N GLU A 95 0.54 16.93 -5.22
CA GLU A 95 0.98 18.24 -4.70
C GLU A 95 2.48 18.24 -4.42
N MET A 96 2.99 17.19 -3.80
CA MET A 96 4.41 17.03 -3.54
C MET A 96 5.22 16.94 -4.84
N ARG A 97 4.73 16.20 -5.85
CA ARG A 97 5.37 16.16 -7.17
C ARG A 97 5.43 17.53 -7.83
N ILE A 98 4.34 18.30 -7.78
CA ILE A 98 4.28 19.65 -8.35
C ILE A 98 5.27 20.57 -7.63
N ALA A 99 5.26 20.58 -6.30
CA ALA A 99 6.21 21.37 -5.52
C ALA A 99 7.66 20.97 -5.81
N THR A 100 7.93 19.67 -6.00
CA THR A 100 9.26 19.18 -6.36
C THR A 100 9.67 19.62 -7.76
N LEU A 101 8.75 19.63 -8.73
CA LEU A 101 8.99 20.15 -10.07
C LEU A 101 9.34 21.65 -10.05
N GLU A 102 8.63 22.44 -9.25
CA GLU A 102 8.93 23.86 -9.06
C GLU A 102 10.35 24.05 -8.50
N ILE A 103 10.71 23.31 -7.46
CA ILE A 103 12.06 23.38 -6.88
C ILE A 103 13.14 22.96 -7.89
N LEU A 104 12.92 21.88 -8.66
CA LEU A 104 13.86 21.47 -9.71
C LEU A 104 14.05 22.58 -10.75
N GLN A 105 12.97 23.20 -11.19
CA GLN A 105 13.02 24.30 -12.16
C GLN A 105 13.75 25.52 -11.58
N ASP A 106 13.48 25.89 -10.33
CA ASP A 106 14.16 27.00 -9.64
C ASP A 106 15.66 26.75 -9.47
N GLU A 107 16.05 25.50 -9.21
CA GLU A 107 17.44 25.07 -9.11
C GLU A 107 18.12 24.88 -10.48
N GLY A 108 17.38 25.05 -11.58
CA GLY A 108 17.89 24.89 -12.95
C GLY A 108 18.15 23.45 -13.35
N LEU A 109 17.54 22.49 -12.65
CA LEU A 109 17.69 21.06 -12.88
C LEU A 109 16.60 20.53 -13.84
N PRO A 110 16.95 19.57 -14.72
CA PRO A 110 15.99 18.90 -15.59
C PRO A 110 14.82 18.24 -14.85
N ILE A 111 13.62 18.30 -15.43
CA ILE A 111 12.40 17.69 -14.88
C ILE A 111 12.48 16.15 -14.82
N GLU A 112 13.35 15.56 -15.64
CA GLU A 112 13.65 14.14 -15.71
C GLU A 112 14.23 13.60 -14.40
N PHE A 113 14.73 14.49 -13.53
CA PHE A 113 15.19 14.13 -12.19
C PHE A 113 14.08 14.02 -11.15
N LEU A 114 12.82 14.32 -11.49
CA LEU A 114 11.69 14.29 -10.54
C LEU A 114 11.61 12.96 -9.77
N ASP A 115 11.53 11.83 -10.48
CA ASP A 115 11.38 10.52 -9.86
C ASP A 115 12.66 10.06 -9.12
N VAL A 116 13.80 10.72 -9.37
CA VAL A 116 15.07 10.45 -8.67
C VAL A 116 15.12 11.17 -7.33
N VAL A 117 14.57 12.38 -7.25
CA VAL A 117 14.64 13.21 -6.05
C VAL A 117 13.42 13.08 -5.15
N LEU A 118 12.29 12.55 -5.65
CA LEU A 118 11.07 12.34 -4.89
C LEU A 118 11.31 11.43 -3.67
N ALA A 119 10.75 11.81 -2.52
CA ALA A 119 10.90 11.09 -1.25
C ALA A 119 9.66 11.30 -0.37
N ASP A 120 9.57 10.59 0.75
CA ASP A 120 8.38 10.63 1.63
C ASP A 120 8.20 11.98 2.36
N SER A 121 9.25 12.81 2.42
CA SER A 121 9.19 14.12 3.05
C SER A 121 9.84 15.22 2.22
N ALA A 122 9.32 16.44 2.38
CA ALA A 122 9.85 17.63 1.70
C ALA A 122 11.33 17.90 2.03
N ASP A 123 11.77 17.61 3.26
CA ASP A 123 13.16 17.80 3.67
C ASP A 123 14.10 16.81 2.97
N GLN A 124 13.66 15.56 2.79
CA GLN A 124 14.40 14.57 2.02
C GLN A 124 14.49 14.96 0.55
N VAL A 125 13.39 15.43 -0.05
CA VAL A 125 13.38 15.92 -1.43
C VAL A 125 14.39 17.05 -1.62
N LYS A 126 14.38 18.06 -0.74
CA LYS A 126 15.34 19.17 -0.81
C LYS A 126 16.79 18.70 -0.66
N SER A 127 17.04 17.78 0.27
CA SER A 127 18.37 17.19 0.44
C SER A 127 18.82 16.43 -0.82
N ASN A 128 17.93 15.63 -1.41
CA ASN A 128 18.20 14.89 -2.63
C ASN A 128 18.52 15.83 -3.79
N ILE A 129 17.74 16.91 -3.97
CA ILE A 129 17.97 17.93 -5.00
C ILE A 129 19.34 18.58 -4.83
N SER A 130 19.68 19.03 -3.61
CA SER A 130 20.97 19.68 -3.33
C SER A 130 22.16 18.75 -3.58
N ASN A 131 22.05 17.48 -3.16
CA ASN A 131 23.07 16.47 -3.40
C ASN A 131 23.22 16.17 -4.89
N LEU A 132 22.11 15.96 -5.60
CA LEU A 132 22.10 15.70 -7.03
C LEU A 132 22.75 16.84 -7.80
N ARG A 133 22.39 18.09 -7.49
CA ARG A 133 22.98 19.29 -8.09
C ARG A 133 24.49 19.30 -7.95
N THR A 134 24.99 19.11 -6.72
CA THR A 134 26.42 19.13 -6.43
C THR A 134 27.17 18.08 -7.24
N ILE A 135 26.63 16.85 -7.32
CA ILE A 135 27.25 15.76 -8.07
C ILE A 135 27.19 16.03 -9.58
N PHE A 136 26.02 16.45 -10.08
CA PHE A 136 25.81 16.69 -11.49
C PHE A 136 26.69 17.82 -12.03
N ASP A 137 26.71 18.96 -11.35
CA ASP A 137 27.54 20.11 -11.72
C ASP A 137 29.02 19.73 -11.70
N GLY A 138 29.47 19.01 -10.67
CA GLY A 138 30.85 18.55 -10.57
C GLY A 138 31.27 17.57 -11.67
N GLU A 139 30.41 16.62 -12.05
CA GLU A 139 30.71 15.68 -13.14
C GLU A 139 30.63 16.34 -14.53
N VAL A 140 29.71 17.29 -14.73
CA VAL A 140 29.64 18.09 -15.95
C VAL A 140 30.88 18.95 -16.09
N GLU A 141 31.30 19.66 -15.04
CA GLU A 141 32.52 20.47 -15.03
C GLU A 141 33.75 19.63 -15.38
N LYS A 142 33.96 18.49 -14.71
CA LYS A 142 35.06 17.55 -15.03
C LYS A 142 35.03 17.12 -16.50
N ARG A 143 33.86 16.81 -17.04
CA ARG A 143 33.71 16.37 -18.43
C ARG A 143 33.97 17.51 -19.42
N VAL A 144 33.54 18.72 -19.10
CA VAL A 144 33.82 19.94 -19.89
C VAL A 144 35.31 20.24 -19.88
N ASP A 145 35.96 20.21 -18.72
CA ASP A 145 37.40 20.43 -18.57
C ASP A 145 38.22 19.38 -19.33
N ALA A 146 37.83 18.10 -19.23
CA ALA A 146 38.46 17.04 -20.02
C ALA A 146 38.34 17.32 -21.53
N ARG A 147 37.18 17.80 -21.99
CA ARG A 147 36.98 18.14 -23.41
C ARG A 147 37.78 19.37 -23.84
N LEU A 148 37.84 20.42 -23.01
CA LEU A 148 38.59 21.65 -23.29
C LEU A 148 40.09 21.39 -23.32
N THR A 149 40.60 20.57 -22.40
CA THR A 149 42.02 20.20 -22.34
C THR A 149 42.42 19.28 -23.50
N GLN A 150 41.53 18.36 -23.92
CA GLN A 150 41.76 17.50 -25.08
C GLN A 150 41.75 18.29 -26.40
N HIS A 151 40.95 19.35 -26.50
CA HIS A 151 40.86 20.22 -27.68
C HIS A 151 41.83 21.40 -27.69
N LYS A 152 42.98 21.32 -26.98
CA LYS A 152 44.06 22.28 -27.20
C LYS A 152 44.23 22.48 -28.71
N PRO A 153 44.04 23.69 -29.26
CA PRO A 153 44.28 23.93 -30.66
C PRO A 153 45.68 23.44 -30.90
N ARG A 154 45.84 22.60 -31.92
CA ARG A 154 47.14 22.21 -32.44
C ARG A 154 47.84 23.54 -32.72
N GLN A 155 48.64 24.02 -31.76
CA GLN A 155 49.41 25.25 -31.88
C GLN A 155 49.99 25.15 -33.26
N GLY A 156 49.58 26.08 -34.13
CA GLY A 156 49.75 26.00 -35.57
C GLY A 156 51.07 25.32 -35.82
N ASN A 157 50.98 24.02 -36.14
CA ASN A 157 52.18 23.24 -36.25
C ASN A 157 52.75 23.82 -37.53
N THR A 158 53.74 24.69 -37.39
CA THR A 158 54.84 24.82 -38.33
C THR A 158 55.50 23.43 -38.38
N GLN A 159 54.73 22.48 -38.90
CA GLN A 159 55.08 21.10 -39.09
C GLN A 159 55.98 21.15 -40.31
N GLY A 160 57.25 21.45 -40.05
CA GLY A 160 58.30 21.52 -41.07
C GLY A 160 59.35 22.62 -40.90
N GLY A 161 59.26 23.52 -39.92
CA GLY A 161 60.23 24.63 -39.77
C GLY A 161 61.07 24.50 -38.50
N TYR A 162 62.39 24.39 -38.65
CA TYR A 162 63.32 24.56 -37.52
C TYR A 162 63.21 25.97 -36.95
N THR A 163 63.35 26.17 -35.64
CA THR A 163 63.47 27.52 -35.03
C THR A 163 64.89 28.09 -35.20
N LYS A 164 65.03 29.42 -35.10
CA LYS A 164 66.35 30.11 -35.18
C LYS A 164 67.37 29.53 -34.20
N ALA A 165 66.93 29.22 -32.97
CA ALA A 165 67.79 28.68 -31.92
C ALA A 165 68.20 27.23 -32.21
N GLU A 166 67.28 26.40 -32.68
CA GLU A 166 67.56 25.01 -33.07
C GLU A 166 68.56 24.95 -34.22
N ILE A 167 68.40 25.79 -35.24
CA ILE A 167 69.35 25.88 -36.35
C ILE A 167 70.74 26.28 -35.85
N MET A 168 70.84 27.28 -34.97
CA MET A 168 72.14 27.74 -34.43
C MET A 168 72.80 26.73 -33.48
N ALA A 169 72.02 25.87 -32.83
CA ALA A 169 72.52 24.82 -31.94
C ALA A 169 73.08 23.59 -32.68
N ILE A 170 72.83 23.44 -33.99
CA ILE A 170 73.41 22.36 -34.79
C ILE A 170 74.93 22.54 -34.85
N SER A 171 75.66 21.53 -34.37
CA SER A 171 77.11 21.53 -34.28
C SER A 171 77.78 21.47 -35.66
N ASP A 172 77.16 20.75 -36.60
CA ASP A 172 77.59 20.68 -38.00
C ASP A 172 77.38 22.02 -38.69
N THR A 173 78.49 22.64 -39.09
CA THR A 173 78.49 24.00 -39.64
C THR A 173 77.88 24.05 -41.04
N GLU A 174 78.09 23.03 -41.88
CA GLU A 174 77.53 23.01 -43.24
C GLU A 174 76.01 22.83 -43.17
N LYS A 175 75.58 21.88 -42.34
CA LYS A 175 74.15 21.63 -42.12
C LYS A 175 73.46 22.83 -41.48
N ARG A 176 74.11 23.52 -40.53
CA ARG A 176 73.60 24.77 -39.96
C ARG A 176 73.44 25.85 -41.03
N GLN A 177 74.44 26.08 -41.88
CA GLN A 177 74.37 27.10 -42.93
C GLN A 177 73.30 26.79 -43.98
N GLN A 178 73.13 25.53 -44.38
CA GLN A 178 72.05 25.09 -45.27
C GLN A 178 70.68 25.42 -44.68
N LEU A 179 70.45 25.08 -43.41
CA LEU A 179 69.19 25.35 -42.75
C LEU A 179 68.94 26.84 -42.52
N ILE A 180 69.98 27.67 -42.34
CA ILE A 180 69.87 29.13 -42.33
C ILE A 180 69.42 29.65 -43.70
N ALA A 181 69.94 29.10 -44.80
CA ALA A 181 69.58 29.51 -46.16
C ALA A 181 68.15 29.09 -46.52
N GLU A 182 67.77 27.86 -46.19
CA GLU A 182 66.42 27.33 -46.39
C GLU A 182 65.38 28.05 -45.53
N ASN A 183 65.76 28.43 -44.29
CA ASN A 183 64.90 29.13 -43.35
C ASN A 183 65.32 30.60 -43.16
N ARG A 184 65.72 31.27 -44.26
CA ARG A 184 66.25 32.65 -44.24
C ARG A 184 65.34 33.65 -43.54
N HIS A 185 64.02 33.45 -43.62
CA HIS A 185 63.01 34.27 -42.95
C HIS A 185 63.18 34.33 -41.42
N LEU A 186 63.81 33.34 -40.79
CA LEU A 186 64.10 33.34 -39.34
C LEU A 186 65.34 34.15 -38.96
N PHE A 187 66.20 34.47 -39.92
CA PHE A 187 67.48 35.14 -39.70
C PHE A 187 67.53 36.56 -40.25
N THR A 188 66.66 36.89 -41.20
CA THR A 188 66.49 38.25 -41.71
C THR A 188 65.42 38.97 -40.88
N ARG A 189 65.85 39.78 -39.92
CA ARG A 189 64.98 40.71 -39.17
C ARG A 189 64.33 41.64 -40.19
N GLY A 190 62.99 41.61 -40.29
CA GLY A 190 62.24 42.69 -40.93
C GLY A 190 62.60 44.01 -40.25
N GLY A 191 62.94 45.02 -41.05
CA GLY A 191 63.13 46.40 -40.57
C GLY A 191 61.83 47.01 -40.04
#